data_AF-A0A1F8ZTP4-F1
#
_entry.id   AF-A0A1F8ZTP4-F1
#
_cell.length_a   1.000
_cell.length_b   1.000
_cell.length_c   1.000
_cell.angle_alpha   90.00
_cell.angle_beta   90.00
_cell.angle_gamma   90.00
#
_symmetry.space_group_name_H-M   'P 1'
#
loop_
_entity.id
_entity.type
_entity.pdbx_description
1 polymer ?
#
loop_
_entity_poly.entity_id
_entity_poly.type
_entity_poly.pdbx_seq_one_letter_code
_entity_poly.pdbx_strand_id
1 'polypeptide(L)'
;MEHSAREEILQKLKTAPKQSLSPRPDLPPLSELSMTQEEMIHRFTERLVEETGVVYRVQNNQGALEKLAEIARAEGLKKVMVSTDDVLATLDLPAWGKRNDVTVMTPHDFPNRDSFRDAVFNEAQAGITGADFAVAESGTLGLIHNKDQARLVSLAPIL
;
A
#
# COMPACT_ATOMS: atom_id res chain seq x y z
N MET A 1 -49.14 -4.73 34.92
CA MET A 1 -47.71 -5.06 34.76
C MET A 1 -47.39 -4.82 33.30
N GLU A 2 -46.76 -3.68 32.97
CA GLU A 2 -46.32 -3.41 31.60
C GLU A 2 -45.24 -4.42 31.24
N HIS A 3 -45.49 -5.23 30.21
CA HIS A 3 -44.44 -6.04 29.63
C HIS A 3 -43.39 -5.10 29.05
N SER A 4 -42.13 -5.29 29.46
CA SER A 4 -41.02 -4.54 28.86
C SER A 4 -41.03 -4.77 27.35
N ALA A 5 -40.78 -3.74 26.53
CA ALA A 5 -40.70 -3.88 25.07
C ALA A 5 -39.77 -5.05 24.63
N ARG A 6 -38.75 -5.36 25.44
CA ARG A 6 -37.87 -6.52 25.26
C ARG A 6 -38.63 -7.86 25.30
N GLU A 7 -39.56 -8.01 26.24
CA GLU A 7 -40.34 -9.25 26.42
C GLU A 7 -41.33 -9.47 25.28
N GLU A 8 -41.97 -8.40 24.79
CA GLU A 8 -42.83 -8.48 23.60
C GLU A 8 -42.04 -8.87 22.35
N ILE A 9 -40.88 -8.26 22.12
CA ILE A 9 -40.01 -8.58 20.98
C ILE A 9 -39.57 -10.04 21.05
N LEU A 10 -39.11 -10.51 22.23
CA LEU A 10 -38.68 -11.90 22.40
C LEU A 10 -39.83 -12.89 22.24
N GLN A 11 -41.04 -12.56 22.70
CA GLN A 11 -42.22 -13.40 22.47
C GLN A 11 -42.58 -13.49 20.98
N LYS A 12 -42.55 -12.37 20.26
CA LYS A 12 -42.79 -12.36 18.80
C LYS A 12 -41.75 -13.18 18.03
N LEU A 13 -40.47 -13.06 18.39
CA LEU A 13 -39.40 -13.86 17.75
C LEU A 13 -39.53 -15.36 18.04
N LYS A 14 -39.95 -15.74 19.26
CA LYS A 14 -40.15 -17.15 19.63
C LYS A 14 -41.37 -17.78 18.97
N THR A 15 -42.41 -16.99 18.75
CA THR A 15 -43.68 -17.43 18.14
C THR A 15 -43.69 -17.31 16.61
N ALA A 16 -42.70 -16.62 16.02
CA ALA A 16 -42.54 -16.53 14.58
C ALA A 16 -42.38 -17.93 13.95
N PRO A 17 -43.12 -18.24 12.87
CA PRO A 17 -43.02 -19.53 12.20
C PRO A 17 -41.61 -19.74 11.67
N LYS A 18 -41.01 -20.88 12.01
CA LYS A 18 -39.70 -21.28 11.50
C LYS A 18 -39.83 -21.58 10.01
N GLN A 19 -39.45 -20.62 9.16
CA GLN A 19 -39.31 -20.86 7.74
C GLN A 19 -38.11 -21.75 7.47
N SER A 20 -38.24 -22.68 6.52
CA SER A 20 -37.09 -23.41 6.00
C SER A 20 -36.15 -22.42 5.34
N LEU A 21 -34.96 -22.24 5.91
CA LEU A 21 -33.91 -21.47 5.27
C LEU A 21 -33.61 -22.11 3.92
N SER A 22 -33.49 -21.29 2.89
CA SER A 22 -32.96 -21.77 1.60
C SER A 22 -31.56 -22.34 1.86
N PRO A 23 -31.18 -23.45 1.18
CA PRO A 23 -29.84 -23.98 1.32
C PRO A 23 -28.83 -22.90 0.93
N ARG A 24 -27.73 -22.83 1.68
CA ARG A 24 -26.63 -21.94 1.35
C ARG A 24 -26.12 -22.31 -0.06
N PRO A 25 -25.86 -21.33 -0.94
CA PRO A 25 -25.20 -21.61 -2.20
C PRO A 25 -23.84 -22.30 -1.97
N ASP A 26 -23.45 -23.17 -2.89
CA ASP A 26 -22.13 -23.77 -2.82
C ASP A 26 -21.05 -22.69 -2.95
N LEU A 27 -19.97 -22.83 -2.17
CA LEU A 27 -18.83 -21.95 -2.28
C LEU A 27 -18.21 -22.12 -3.68
N PRO A 28 -18.06 -21.05 -4.48
CA PRO A 28 -17.40 -21.17 -5.76
C PRO A 28 -15.95 -21.65 -5.56
N PRO A 29 -15.38 -22.37 -6.54
CA PRO A 29 -13.98 -22.78 -6.46
C PRO A 29 -13.10 -21.53 -6.34
N LEU A 30 -12.20 -21.55 -5.35
CA LEU A 30 -11.22 -20.48 -5.13
C LEU A 30 -10.10 -20.62 -6.16
N SER A 31 -10.35 -20.08 -7.35
CA SER A 31 -9.42 -20.11 -8.49
C SER A 31 -8.08 -19.44 -8.16
N GLU A 32 -8.10 -18.51 -7.22
CA GLU A 32 -7.00 -17.66 -6.83
C GLU A 32 -5.97 -18.40 -5.97
N LEU A 33 -6.40 -19.44 -5.24
CA LEU A 33 -5.51 -20.35 -4.52
C LEU A 33 -4.70 -21.25 -5.45
N SER A 34 -5.07 -21.34 -6.73
CA SER A 34 -4.39 -22.18 -7.73
C SER A 34 -3.36 -21.42 -8.58
N MET A 35 -3.26 -20.10 -8.40
CA MET A 35 -2.38 -19.26 -9.21
C MET A 35 -0.90 -19.46 -8.82
N THR A 36 -0.06 -19.60 -9.83
CA THR A 36 1.40 -19.52 -9.68
C THR A 36 1.83 -18.09 -9.34
N GLN A 37 3.06 -17.94 -8.84
CA GLN A 37 3.61 -16.61 -8.56
C GLN A 37 3.64 -15.70 -9.80
N GLU A 38 3.96 -16.23 -10.97
CA GLU A 38 3.96 -15.47 -12.22
C GLU A 38 2.57 -15.01 -12.61
N GLU A 39 1.56 -15.87 -12.46
CA GLU A 39 0.16 -15.50 -12.70
C GLU A 39 -0.32 -14.45 -11.70
N MET A 40 0.10 -14.54 -10.43
CA MET A 40 -0.21 -13.52 -9.41
C MET A 40 0.43 -12.17 -9.76
N ILE A 41 1.69 -12.15 -10.19
CA ILE A 41 2.38 -10.91 -10.62
C ILE A 41 1.68 -10.31 -11.83
N HIS A 42 1.33 -11.14 -12.82
CA HIS A 42 0.61 -10.71 -14.00
C HIS A 42 -0.73 -10.09 -13.64
N ARG A 43 -1.55 -10.79 -12.83
CA ARG A 43 -2.86 -10.30 -12.38
C ARG A 43 -2.74 -9.01 -11.58
N PHE A 44 -1.79 -8.94 -10.64
CA PHE A 44 -1.53 -7.72 -9.89
C PHE A 44 -1.21 -6.55 -10.82
N THR A 45 -0.35 -6.77 -11.81
CA THR A 45 0.07 -5.75 -12.77
C THR A 45 -1.10 -5.26 -13.59
N GLU A 46 -1.94 -6.16 -14.11
CA GLU A 46 -3.16 -5.79 -14.84
C GLU A 46 -4.06 -4.89 -13.98
N ARG A 47 -4.36 -5.32 -12.74
CA ARG A 47 -5.25 -4.58 -11.84
C ARG A 47 -4.70 -3.23 -11.41
N LEU A 48 -3.41 -3.16 -11.09
CA LEU A 48 -2.80 -1.89 -10.68
C LEU A 48 -2.76 -0.89 -11.85
N VAL A 49 -2.56 -1.37 -13.08
CA VAL A 49 -2.61 -0.53 -14.29
C VAL A 49 -4.04 -0.06 -14.59
N GLU A 50 -5.06 -0.89 -14.36
CA GLU A 50 -6.47 -0.47 -14.45
C GLU A 50 -6.78 0.70 -13.50
N GLU A 51 -6.14 0.72 -12.32
CA GLU A 51 -6.21 1.81 -11.34
C GLU A 51 -5.22 2.96 -11.62
N THR A 52 -4.76 3.09 -12.88
CA THR A 52 -3.81 4.12 -13.37
C THR A 52 -2.39 4.04 -12.82
N GLY A 53 -2.07 3.02 -12.03
CA GLY A 53 -0.71 2.76 -11.57
C GLY A 53 0.23 2.40 -12.72
N VAL A 54 1.49 2.84 -12.61
CA VAL A 54 2.54 2.48 -13.57
C VAL A 54 3.45 1.43 -12.96
N VAL A 55 3.53 0.26 -13.60
CA VAL A 55 4.29 -0.88 -13.09
C VAL A 55 5.52 -1.13 -13.94
N TYR A 56 6.68 -1.19 -13.28
CA TYR A 56 7.94 -1.58 -13.89
C TYR A 56 8.46 -2.85 -13.24
N ARG A 57 8.49 -3.95 -14.00
CA ARG A 57 9.05 -5.22 -13.54
C ARG A 57 10.56 -5.26 -13.80
N VAL A 58 11.34 -5.49 -12.76
CA VAL A 58 12.80 -5.61 -12.81
C VAL A 58 13.25 -6.94 -12.21
N GLN A 59 14.46 -7.39 -12.56
CA GLN A 59 14.98 -8.70 -12.14
C GLN A 59 15.63 -8.68 -10.75
N ASN A 60 16.16 -7.54 -10.32
CA ASN A 60 16.93 -7.43 -9.08
C ASN A 60 17.02 -5.97 -8.60
N ASN A 61 17.63 -5.78 -7.42
CA ASN A 61 17.82 -4.49 -6.77
C ASN A 61 18.59 -3.48 -7.64
N GLN A 62 19.58 -3.93 -8.41
CA GLN A 62 20.34 -3.04 -9.30
C GLN A 62 19.44 -2.51 -10.42
N GLY A 63 18.63 -3.38 -11.04
CA GLY A 63 17.63 -2.97 -12.02
C GLY A 63 16.56 -2.03 -11.44
N ALA A 64 16.18 -2.22 -10.17
CA ALA A 64 15.28 -1.31 -9.46
C ALA A 64 15.87 0.10 -9.34
N LEU A 65 17.14 0.20 -8.93
CA LEU A 65 17.86 1.47 -8.82
C LEU A 65 18.04 2.18 -10.17
N GLU A 66 18.31 1.41 -11.23
CA GLU A 66 18.40 1.93 -12.61
C GLU A 66 17.05 2.48 -13.07
N LYS A 67 15.97 1.72 -12.87
CA LYS A 67 14.62 2.16 -13.22
C LYS A 67 14.19 3.40 -12.43
N LEU A 68 14.50 3.43 -11.13
CA LEU A 68 14.24 4.59 -10.29
C LEU A 68 15.02 5.82 -10.77
N ALA A 69 16.26 5.66 -11.26
CA ALA A 69 17.04 6.75 -11.85
C ALA A 69 16.44 7.29 -13.15
N GLU A 70 15.87 6.41 -13.98
CA GLU A 70 15.14 6.80 -15.19
C GLU A 70 13.90 7.62 -14.84
N ILE A 71 13.08 7.14 -13.88
CA ILE A 71 11.89 7.85 -13.40
C ILE A 71 12.28 9.21 -12.82
N ALA A 72 13.27 9.26 -11.93
CA ALA A 72 13.72 10.50 -11.32
C ALA A 72 14.16 11.54 -12.36
N ARG A 73 14.79 11.10 -13.46
CA ARG A 73 15.19 11.99 -14.55
C ARG A 73 14.00 12.44 -15.41
N ALA A 74 13.09 11.52 -15.73
CA ALA A 74 11.92 11.81 -16.54
C ALA A 74 10.98 12.81 -15.85
N GLU A 75 10.79 12.64 -14.54
CA GLU A 75 9.93 13.50 -13.70
C GLU A 75 10.68 14.72 -13.13
N GLY A 76 11.98 14.87 -13.40
CA GLY A 76 12.78 15.99 -12.91
C GLY A 76 12.92 16.05 -11.37
N LEU A 77 12.92 14.90 -10.70
CA LEU A 77 13.06 14.80 -9.25
C LEU A 77 14.45 15.23 -8.81
N LYS A 78 14.49 16.05 -7.75
CA LYS A 78 15.68 16.60 -7.09
C LYS A 78 15.67 16.40 -5.59
N LYS A 79 14.50 16.30 -4.97
CA LYS A 79 14.33 16.03 -3.54
C LYS A 79 13.25 14.96 -3.35
N VAL A 80 13.60 13.88 -2.68
CA VAL A 80 12.67 12.78 -2.39
C VAL A 80 12.67 12.47 -0.89
N MET A 81 11.50 12.11 -0.36
CA MET A 81 11.35 11.57 0.98
C MET A 81 11.27 10.06 0.91
N VAL A 82 12.04 9.37 1.74
CA VAL A 82 12.20 7.91 1.66
C VAL A 82 11.92 7.27 3.01
N SER A 83 11.15 6.17 2.99
CA SER A 83 10.95 5.33 4.19
C SER A 83 12.21 4.51 4.49
N THR A 84 12.37 4.09 5.74
CA THR A 84 13.51 3.28 6.19
C THR A 84 13.10 1.83 6.49
N ASP A 85 12.06 1.35 5.80
CA ASP A 85 11.56 -0.02 5.91
C ASP A 85 12.53 -1.06 5.35
N ASP A 86 12.33 -2.33 5.72
CA ASP A 86 13.23 -3.43 5.37
C ASP A 86 13.35 -3.67 3.86
N VAL A 87 12.33 -3.33 3.06
CA VAL A 87 12.39 -3.47 1.60
C VAL A 87 13.40 -2.48 1.04
N LEU A 88 13.29 -1.22 1.45
CA LEU A 88 14.20 -0.16 1.00
C LEU A 88 15.59 -0.25 1.63
N ALA A 89 15.73 -0.84 2.82
CA ALA A 89 17.03 -1.08 3.46
C ALA A 89 17.97 -1.96 2.61
N THR A 90 17.42 -2.76 1.69
CA THR A 90 18.21 -3.56 0.74
C THR A 90 18.77 -2.75 -0.45
N LEU A 91 18.38 -1.48 -0.57
CA LEU A 91 18.77 -0.57 -1.63
C LEU A 91 19.65 0.55 -1.06
N ASP A 92 20.83 0.78 -1.65
CA ASP A 92 21.68 1.92 -1.28
C ASP A 92 21.16 3.22 -1.93
N LEU A 93 20.01 3.68 -1.43
CA LEU A 93 19.35 4.91 -1.86
C LEU A 93 20.19 6.17 -1.61
N PRO A 94 20.96 6.30 -0.50
CA PRO A 94 21.88 7.42 -0.34
C PRO A 94 22.95 7.49 -1.44
N ALA A 95 23.58 6.38 -1.82
CA ALA A 95 24.54 6.39 -2.92
C ALA A 95 23.86 6.58 -4.28
N TRP A 96 22.68 6.01 -4.48
CA TRP A 96 21.87 6.24 -5.68
C TRP A 96 21.51 7.72 -5.85
N GLY A 97 21.09 8.41 -4.79
CA GLY A 97 20.75 9.83 -4.83
C GLY A 97 21.95 10.68 -5.24
N LYS A 98 23.12 10.44 -4.62
CA LYS A 98 24.38 11.11 -4.98
C LYS A 98 24.75 10.95 -6.46
N ARG A 99 24.60 9.75 -7.03
CA ARG A 99 24.93 9.48 -8.44
C ARG A 99 23.98 10.16 -9.42
N ASN A 100 22.74 10.42 -9.00
CA ASN A 100 21.68 10.95 -9.87
C ASN A 100 21.32 12.41 -9.59
N ASP A 101 22.10 13.10 -8.74
CA ASP A 101 21.81 14.49 -8.34
C ASP A 101 20.41 14.64 -7.72
N VAL A 102 20.07 13.69 -6.85
CA VAL A 102 18.81 13.65 -6.07
C VAL A 102 19.15 13.64 -4.58
N THR A 103 18.62 14.63 -3.87
CA THR A 103 18.69 14.69 -2.41
C THR A 103 17.70 13.70 -1.82
N VAL A 104 18.22 12.69 -1.14
CA VAL A 104 17.44 11.68 -0.42
C VAL A 104 17.32 12.13 1.03
N MET A 105 16.09 12.33 1.48
CA MET A 105 15.76 12.66 2.86
C MET A 105 14.98 11.50 3.49
N THR A 106 15.15 11.32 4.79
CA THR A 106 14.42 10.34 5.60
C THR A 106 13.77 11.05 6.79
N PRO A 107 12.73 10.46 7.41
CA PRO A 107 12.14 11.02 8.63
C PRO A 107 13.15 11.28 9.76
N HIS A 108 14.24 10.51 9.81
CA HIS A 108 15.28 10.63 10.84
C HIS A 108 16.20 11.83 10.67
N ASP A 109 16.22 12.47 9.50
CA ASP A 109 17.02 13.67 9.25
C ASP A 109 16.44 14.92 9.92
N PHE A 110 15.22 14.82 10.47
CA PHE A 110 14.49 15.94 11.04
C PHE A 110 14.39 15.82 12.57
N PRO A 111 14.67 16.91 13.31
CA PRO A 111 14.74 16.88 14.76
C PRO A 111 13.36 16.69 15.43
N ASN A 112 12.27 17.04 14.76
CA ASN A 112 10.92 16.92 15.30
C ASN A 112 9.86 16.72 14.21
N ARG A 113 8.66 16.34 14.65
CA ARG A 113 7.51 16.05 13.79
C ARG A 113 7.09 17.21 12.90
N ASP A 114 7.16 18.45 13.39
CA ASP A 114 6.73 19.62 12.61
C ASP A 114 7.72 19.89 11.47
N SER A 115 9.03 19.87 11.74
CA SER A 115 10.07 20.01 10.72
C SER A 115 10.01 18.90 9.66
N PHE A 116 9.76 17.65 10.09
CA PHE A 116 9.52 16.54 9.16
C PHE A 116 8.29 16.78 8.30
N ARG A 117 7.14 17.11 8.90
CA ARG A 117 5.90 17.41 8.18
C ARG A 117 6.16 18.50 7.14
N ASP A 118 6.75 19.61 7.55
CA ASP A 118 6.95 20.77 6.68
C ASP A 118 7.89 20.42 5.51
N ALA A 119 8.92 19.61 5.73
CA ALA A 119 9.80 19.14 4.65
C ALA A 119 9.06 18.21 3.68
N VAL A 120 8.23 17.28 4.17
CA VAL A 120 7.46 16.38 3.28
C VAL A 120 6.47 17.17 2.42
N PHE A 121 5.76 18.15 2.98
CA PHE A 121 4.75 18.89 2.25
C PHE A 121 5.32 19.98 1.33
N ASN A 122 6.46 20.60 1.68
CA ASN A 122 6.96 21.78 0.97
C ASN A 122 8.24 21.52 0.16
N GLU A 123 9.00 20.46 0.45
CA GLU A 123 10.30 20.22 -0.18
C GLU A 123 10.39 18.91 -0.97
N ALA A 124 9.70 17.86 -0.52
CA ALA A 124 9.73 16.56 -1.19
C ALA A 124 8.83 16.56 -2.43
N GLN A 125 9.40 16.18 -3.57
CA GLN A 125 8.67 16.07 -4.84
C GLN A 125 8.08 14.68 -5.05
N ALA A 126 8.60 13.67 -4.34
CA ALA A 126 8.08 12.31 -4.37
C ALA A 126 8.38 11.58 -3.06
N GLY A 127 7.52 10.63 -2.74
CA GLY A 127 7.71 9.64 -1.70
C GLY A 127 8.21 8.32 -2.29
N ILE A 128 9.19 7.70 -1.64
CA ILE A 128 9.65 6.34 -1.97
C ILE A 128 9.42 5.46 -0.75
N THR A 129 8.61 4.41 -0.91
CA THR A 129 8.23 3.50 0.15
C THR A 129 8.34 2.05 -0.31
N GLY A 130 8.69 1.14 0.59
CA GLY A 130 8.34 -0.27 0.43
C GLY A 130 6.84 -0.49 0.58
N ALA A 131 6.41 -1.73 0.37
CA ALA A 131 5.08 -2.22 0.70
C ALA A 131 5.21 -3.57 1.41
N ASP A 132 4.38 -3.81 2.42
CA ASP A 132 4.42 -5.02 3.24
C ASP A 132 3.79 -6.22 2.53
N PHE A 133 2.76 -5.96 1.72
CA PHE A 133 2.13 -6.98 0.89
C PHE A 133 1.45 -6.36 -0.33
N ALA A 134 1.18 -7.21 -1.32
CA ALA A 134 0.40 -6.89 -2.50
C ALA A 134 -0.72 -7.93 -2.67
N VAL A 135 -1.90 -7.50 -3.11
CA VAL A 135 -3.04 -8.37 -3.40
C VAL A 135 -3.32 -8.34 -4.89
N ALA A 136 -3.07 -9.47 -5.56
CA ALA A 136 -3.13 -9.56 -7.01
C ALA A 136 -4.54 -9.29 -7.56
N GLU A 137 -5.57 -9.84 -6.90
CA GLU A 137 -6.97 -9.80 -7.35
C GLU A 137 -7.52 -8.37 -7.50
N SER A 138 -7.08 -7.47 -6.63
CA SER A 138 -7.55 -6.09 -6.52
C SER A 138 -6.47 -5.04 -6.85
N GLY A 139 -5.27 -5.46 -7.26
CA GLY A 139 -4.15 -4.54 -7.51
C GLY A 139 -3.73 -3.72 -6.30
N THR A 140 -3.98 -4.21 -5.08
CA THR A 140 -3.80 -3.42 -3.85
C THR A 140 -2.39 -3.56 -3.29
N LEU A 141 -1.80 -2.44 -2.85
CA LEU A 141 -0.59 -2.40 -2.04
C LEU A 141 -0.94 -2.09 -0.58
N GLY A 142 -0.41 -2.90 0.35
CA GLY A 142 -0.58 -2.73 1.78
C GLY A 142 0.66 -2.14 2.44
N LEU A 143 0.48 -1.04 3.17
CA LEU A 143 1.54 -0.38 3.96
C LEU A 143 1.17 -0.36 5.45
N ILE A 144 1.97 -1.04 6.28
CA ILE A 144 1.80 -1.14 7.74
C ILE A 144 2.68 -0.10 8.42
N HIS A 145 2.12 1.10 8.49
CA HIS A 145 2.82 2.27 9.01
C HIS A 145 3.34 2.10 10.43
N ASN A 146 4.63 2.40 10.58
CA ASN A 146 5.36 2.34 11.85
C ASN A 146 6.45 3.44 11.86
N LYS A 147 7.41 3.37 12.79
CA LYS A 147 8.48 4.36 12.92
C LYS A 147 9.39 4.44 11.68
N ASP A 148 9.54 3.34 10.96
CA ASP A 148 10.40 3.21 9.78
C ASP A 148 9.61 3.42 8.48
N GLN A 149 8.27 3.43 8.54
CA GLN A 149 7.37 3.67 7.40
C GLN A 149 6.31 4.72 7.76
N ALA A 150 6.75 5.98 7.88
CA ALA A 150 5.88 7.08 8.29
C ALA A 150 4.83 7.40 7.22
N ARG A 151 3.54 7.51 7.61
CA ARG A 151 2.39 7.77 6.71
C ARG A 151 2.57 8.95 5.75
N LEU A 152 3.26 10.00 6.20
CA LEU A 152 3.42 11.19 5.38
C LEU A 152 4.27 10.90 4.13
N VAL A 153 5.19 9.93 4.17
CA VAL A 153 6.04 9.62 3.01
C VAL A 153 5.21 9.13 1.81
N SER A 154 4.17 8.32 2.03
CA SER A 154 3.30 7.80 0.97
C SER A 154 2.08 8.67 0.65
N LEU A 155 1.70 9.60 1.54
CA LEU A 155 0.45 10.36 1.42
C LEU A 155 0.61 11.83 1.03
N ALA A 156 1.71 12.47 1.43
CA ALA A 156 1.82 13.93 1.38
C ALA A 156 2.56 14.49 0.16
N PRO A 157 3.64 13.87 -0.36
CA PRO A 157 4.27 14.35 -1.59
C PRO A 157 3.26 14.30 -2.74
N ILE A 158 2.85 15.47 -3.20
CA ILE A 158 2.10 15.65 -4.43
C ILE A 158 3.08 16.23 -5.45
N LEU A 159 3.22 15.54 -6.58
CA LEU A 159 3.96 16.07 -7.73
C LEU A 159 3.38 17.40 -8.19
#